data_AF-X1IDB4-F1
#
_entry.id   AF-X1IDB4-F1
#
_cell.length_a   1.000
_cell.length_b   1.000
_cell.length_c   1.000
_cell.angle_alpha   90.00
_cell.angle_beta   90.00
_cell.angle_gamma   90.00
#
_symmetry.space_group_name_H-M   'P 1'
#
loop_
_entity.id
_entity.type
_entity.pdbx_description
1 polymer ?
#
loop_
_entity_poly.entity_id
_entity_poly.type
_entity_poly.pdbx_seq_one_letter_code
_entity_poly.pdbx_strand_id
1 'polypeptide(L)'
;MDIISTFLGAHAVPPEYVGKTDEYVELIVSEMIPRIAKEELAEFCDVFCEKGIFSTEQTKKILLTAIRYGMKPQIHIDEIVDTNGALLAAELNAVQVGHMLKSNDKGFKALKETNTIATLLPGTPFCLMLKEYAPARKMIEMGIPIALATDLNP
;
A
#
# COMPACT_ATOMS: atom_id res chain seq x y z
N MET A 1 15.50 13.61 14.08
CA MET A 1 14.32 13.15 13.35
C MET A 1 14.79 11.98 12.52
N ASP A 2 14.27 10.79 12.80
CA ASP A 2 14.59 9.61 12.02
C ASP A 2 13.74 9.63 10.75
N ILE A 3 14.36 9.35 9.60
CA ILE A 3 13.68 9.29 8.31
C ILE A 3 13.83 7.86 7.79
N ILE A 4 12.69 7.22 7.58
CA ILE A 4 12.61 5.90 6.97
C ILE A 4 12.09 6.07 5.54
N SER A 5 12.95 5.80 4.56
CA SER A 5 12.65 6.08 3.17
C SER A 5 11.80 4.97 2.54
N THR A 6 10.78 5.40 1.79
CA THR A 6 9.86 4.54 1.03
C THR A 6 9.89 4.95 -0.43
N PHE A 7 10.08 3.97 -1.33
CA PHE A 7 9.85 4.16 -2.75
C PHE A 7 8.38 3.88 -3.11
N LEU A 8 7.67 4.95 -3.48
CA LEU A 8 6.27 4.90 -3.96
C LEU A 8 6.20 5.39 -5.42
N GLY A 9 6.93 4.72 -6.32
CA GLY A 9 6.86 5.01 -7.76
C GLY A 9 5.49 4.66 -8.36
N ALA A 10 4.79 3.72 -7.74
CA ALA A 10 3.44 3.30 -8.11
C ALA A 10 2.36 4.06 -7.30
N HIS A 11 2.49 5.39 -7.21
CA HIS A 11 1.47 6.25 -6.61
C HIS A 11 0.31 6.51 -7.58
N ALA A 12 0.64 6.82 -8.83
CA ALA A 12 -0.31 7.09 -9.90
C ALA A 12 0.33 6.71 -11.24
N VAL A 13 -0.49 6.59 -12.27
CA VAL A 13 0.00 6.38 -13.64
C VAL A 13 0.28 7.75 -14.27
N PRO A 14 1.52 8.03 -14.70
CA PRO A 14 1.84 9.30 -15.35
C PRO A 14 1.03 9.52 -16.63
N PRO A 15 0.78 10.78 -17.04
CA PRO A 15 -0.01 11.10 -18.23
C PRO A 15 0.45 10.38 -19.52
N GLU A 16 1.76 10.21 -19.69
CA GLU A 16 2.38 9.51 -20.82
C GLU A 16 2.08 8.01 -20.88
N TYR A 17 1.59 7.42 -19.78
CA TYR A 17 1.23 6.01 -19.65
C TYR A 17 -0.29 5.78 -19.50
N VAL A 18 -1.12 6.79 -19.74
CA VAL A 18 -2.59 6.60 -19.73
C VAL A 18 -3.01 5.56 -20.76
N GLY A 19 -3.74 4.53 -20.32
CA GLY A 19 -4.11 3.37 -21.15
C GLY A 19 -2.99 2.35 -21.35
N LYS A 20 -1.83 2.56 -20.73
CA LYS A 20 -0.62 1.74 -20.82
C LYS A 20 -0.02 1.47 -19.43
N THR A 21 -0.88 1.30 -18.42
CA THR A 21 -0.45 1.07 -17.03
C THR A 21 0.55 -0.08 -16.91
N ASP A 22 0.37 -1.16 -17.66
CA ASP A 22 1.31 -2.29 -17.64
C ASP A 22 2.71 -1.92 -18.16
N GLU A 23 2.83 -1.01 -19.15
CA GLU A 23 4.14 -0.50 -19.59
C GLU A 23 4.82 0.31 -18.48
N TYR A 24 4.05 1.07 -17.69
CA TYR A 24 4.57 1.78 -16.53
C TYR A 24 4.99 0.83 -15.40
N VAL A 25 4.21 -0.24 -15.17
CA VAL A 25 4.58 -1.31 -14.25
C VAL A 25 5.90 -1.95 -14.69
N GLU A 26 6.09 -2.22 -15.99
CA GLU A 26 7.37 -2.72 -16.50
C GLU A 26 8.53 -1.77 -16.21
N LEU A 27 8.35 -0.47 -16.42
CA LEU A 27 9.37 0.54 -16.11
C LEU A 27 9.73 0.51 -14.61
N ILE A 28 8.73 0.43 -13.73
CA ILE A 28 8.95 0.35 -12.28
C ILE A 28 9.79 -0.89 -11.93
N VAL A 29 9.43 -2.07 -12.43
CA VAL A 29 10.07 -3.33 -12.03
C VAL A 29 11.42 -3.57 -12.70
N SER A 30 11.61 -3.10 -13.93
CA SER A 30 12.81 -3.38 -14.73
C SER A 30 13.90 -2.30 -14.60
N GLU A 31 13.52 -1.06 -14.26
CA GLU A 31 14.47 0.05 -14.17
C GLU A 31 14.48 0.73 -12.80
N MET A 32 13.30 1.15 -12.30
CA MET A 32 13.24 1.98 -11.08
C MET A 32 13.64 1.19 -9.84
N ILE A 33 12.99 0.06 -9.55
CA ILE A 33 13.28 -0.78 -8.37
C ILE A 33 14.76 -1.21 -8.33
N PRO A 34 15.35 -1.76 -9.43
CA PRO A 34 16.76 -2.14 -9.43
C PRO A 34 17.68 -0.95 -9.13
N ARG A 35 17.35 0.24 -9.65
CA ARG A 35 18.13 1.46 -9.41
C ARG A 35 18.02 1.94 -7.96
N ILE A 36 16.80 2.01 -7.42
CA ILE A 36 16.55 2.38 -6.01
C ILE A 36 17.33 1.46 -5.07
N ALA A 37 17.31 0.15 -5.34
CA ALA A 37 18.03 -0.82 -4.53
C ALA A 37 19.56 -0.68 -4.67
N LYS A 38 20.07 -0.52 -5.90
CA LYS A 38 21.51 -0.34 -6.15
C LYS A 38 22.07 0.91 -5.50
N GLU A 39 21.28 1.98 -5.49
CA GLU A 39 21.66 3.27 -4.89
C GLU A 39 21.26 3.38 -3.41
N GLU A 40 20.69 2.32 -2.81
CA GLU A 40 20.26 2.24 -1.40
C GLU A 40 19.34 3.39 -0.97
N LEU A 41 18.42 3.79 -1.85
CA LEU A 41 17.61 5.01 -1.66
C LEU A 41 16.35 4.79 -0.82
N ALA A 42 15.89 3.56 -0.62
CA ALA A 42 14.69 3.24 0.14
C ALA A 42 14.80 1.91 0.89
N GLU A 43 14.21 1.87 2.08
CA GLU A 43 14.05 0.64 2.87
C GLU A 43 12.75 -0.09 2.50
N PHE A 44 11.72 0.67 2.14
CA PHE A 44 10.40 0.17 1.81
C PHE A 44 10.03 0.43 0.35
N CYS A 45 9.14 -0.40 -0.19
CA CYS A 45 8.45 -0.13 -1.44
C CYS A 45 6.94 -0.18 -1.19
N ASP A 46 6.24 0.79 -1.79
CA ASP A 46 4.82 1.01 -1.62
C ASP A 46 4.11 1.13 -2.98
N VAL A 47 2.81 0.85 -2.98
CA VAL A 47 1.94 0.90 -4.15
C VAL A 47 0.57 1.40 -3.72
N PHE A 48 -0.01 2.31 -4.50
CA PHE A 48 -1.42 2.68 -4.37
C PHE A 48 -2.31 1.67 -5.10
N CYS A 49 -2.70 0.62 -4.39
CA CYS A 49 -3.56 -0.45 -4.89
C CYS A 49 -5.02 -0.02 -4.78
N GLU A 50 -5.52 0.62 -5.82
CA GLU A 50 -6.87 1.17 -5.90
C GLU A 50 -7.45 0.98 -7.31
N LYS A 51 -8.77 0.84 -7.39
CA LYS A 51 -9.50 0.72 -8.65
C LYS A 51 -9.22 1.92 -9.54
N GLY A 52 -8.68 1.65 -10.73
CA GLY A 52 -8.35 2.67 -11.73
C GLY A 52 -6.94 3.23 -11.60
N ILE A 53 -6.16 2.80 -10.60
CA ILE A 53 -4.76 3.16 -10.42
C ILE A 53 -3.86 1.93 -10.69
N PHE A 54 -3.66 1.07 -9.69
CA PHE A 54 -2.97 -0.22 -9.83
C PHE A 54 -3.84 -1.36 -9.29
N SER A 55 -3.96 -2.44 -10.07
CA SER A 55 -4.67 -3.65 -9.64
C SER A 55 -3.88 -4.44 -8.59
N THR A 56 -4.52 -5.43 -7.96
CA THR A 56 -3.84 -6.33 -7.02
C THR A 56 -2.76 -7.16 -7.73
N GLU A 57 -2.96 -7.56 -8.98
CA GLU A 57 -1.96 -8.28 -9.78
C GLU A 57 -0.73 -7.41 -10.10
N GLN A 58 -0.96 -6.16 -10.51
CA GLN A 58 0.11 -5.19 -10.78
C GLN A 58 0.88 -4.88 -9.49
N THR A 59 0.16 -4.61 -8.40
CA THR A 59 0.72 -4.39 -7.05
C THR A 59 1.58 -5.56 -6.61
N LYS A 60 1.07 -6.79 -6.75
CA LYS A 60 1.80 -8.02 -6.43
C LYS A 60 3.10 -8.13 -7.23
N LYS A 61 3.06 -7.85 -8.53
CA LYS A 61 4.25 -7.88 -9.40
C LYS A 61 5.32 -6.88 -8.95
N ILE A 62 4.90 -5.66 -8.61
CA ILE A 62 5.79 -4.59 -8.15
C ILE A 62 6.44 -4.98 -6.81
N LEU A 63 5.63 -5.34 -5.82
CA LEU A 63 6.12 -5.63 -4.47
C LEU A 63 6.94 -6.91 -4.39
N LEU A 64 6.58 -7.97 -5.12
CA LEU A 64 7.45 -9.16 -5.24
C LEU A 64 8.80 -8.82 -5.87
N THR A 65 8.84 -7.88 -6.81
CA THR A 65 10.11 -7.40 -7.37
C THR A 65 10.90 -6.63 -6.32
N ALA A 66 10.27 -5.70 -5.61
CA ALA A 66 10.92 -4.95 -4.54
C ALA A 66 11.52 -5.86 -3.44
N ILE A 67 10.78 -6.90 -3.03
CA ILE A 67 11.23 -7.92 -2.07
C ILE A 67 12.48 -8.64 -2.57
N ARG A 68 12.54 -9.02 -3.85
CA ARG A 68 13.74 -9.65 -4.45
C ARG A 68 14.97 -8.73 -4.43
N TYR A 69 14.75 -7.42 -4.43
CA TYR A 69 15.79 -6.41 -4.34
C TYR A 69 16.04 -5.93 -2.89
N GLY A 70 15.47 -6.60 -1.89
CA GLY A 70 15.76 -6.36 -0.47
C GLY A 70 14.91 -5.29 0.21
N MET A 71 13.94 -4.69 -0.50
CA MET A 71 13.02 -3.71 0.09
C MET A 71 11.85 -4.42 0.79
N LYS A 72 11.36 -3.79 1.87
CA LYS A 72 10.21 -4.28 2.62
C LYS A 72 8.89 -3.79 2.00
N PRO A 73 7.89 -4.66 1.81
CA PRO A 73 6.62 -4.27 1.22
C PRO A 73 5.73 -3.53 2.22
N GLN A 74 5.10 -2.46 1.77
CA GLN A 74 3.91 -1.86 2.38
C GLN A 74 2.94 -1.43 1.27
N ILE A 75 1.68 -1.19 1.59
CA ILE A 75 0.66 -0.95 0.55
C ILE A 75 -0.40 0.04 1.01
N HIS A 76 -0.70 1.04 0.19
CA HIS A 76 -1.93 1.83 0.33
C HIS A 76 -3.08 1.04 -0.30
N ILE A 77 -4.10 0.72 0.51
CA ILE A 77 -5.17 -0.20 0.09
C ILE A 77 -6.54 0.26 0.53
N ASP A 78 -7.52 -0.09 -0.30
CA ASP A 78 -8.95 -0.03 0.00
C ASP A 78 -9.39 1.33 0.56
N GLU A 79 -8.86 2.43 0.01
CA GLU A 79 -9.17 3.78 0.46
C GLU A 79 -10.58 4.20 0.01
N ILE A 80 -10.91 3.95 -1.25
CA ILE A 80 -12.15 4.38 -1.90
C ILE A 80 -13.04 3.19 -2.22
N VAL A 81 -12.45 2.07 -2.66
CA VAL A 81 -13.18 0.84 -3.02
C VAL A 81 -12.47 -0.38 -2.41
N ASP A 82 -13.23 -1.40 -2.03
CA ASP A 82 -12.64 -2.69 -1.67
C ASP A 82 -11.98 -3.36 -2.89
N THR A 83 -10.66 -3.46 -2.87
CA THR A 83 -9.85 -4.11 -3.91
C THR A 83 -9.43 -5.53 -3.52
N ASN A 84 -9.79 -6.00 -2.32
CA ASN A 84 -9.11 -7.09 -1.61
C ASN A 84 -7.63 -6.80 -1.33
N GLY A 85 -7.24 -5.53 -1.23
CA GLY A 85 -5.85 -5.13 -0.96
C GLY A 85 -5.35 -5.69 0.37
N ALA A 86 -6.20 -5.74 1.40
CA ALA A 86 -5.85 -6.33 2.70
C ALA A 86 -5.49 -7.82 2.61
N LEU A 87 -6.14 -8.57 1.71
CA LEU A 87 -5.81 -9.99 1.49
C LEU A 87 -4.45 -10.12 0.78
N LEU A 88 -4.18 -9.27 -0.21
CA LEU A 88 -2.89 -9.22 -0.89
C LEU A 88 -1.76 -8.85 0.07
N ALA A 89 -1.96 -7.87 0.94
CA ALA A 89 -0.99 -7.47 1.94
C ALA A 89 -0.63 -8.62 2.90
N ALA A 90 -1.64 -9.40 3.33
CA ALA A 90 -1.41 -10.59 4.14
C ALA A 90 -0.62 -11.66 3.36
N GLU A 91 -0.95 -11.89 2.08
CA GLU A 91 -0.21 -12.83 1.22
C GLU A 91 1.27 -12.45 1.10
N LEU A 92 1.55 -11.15 0.95
CA LEU A 92 2.90 -10.62 0.80
C LEU A 92 3.65 -10.43 2.12
N ASN A 93 3.02 -10.73 3.26
CA ASN A 93 3.54 -10.38 4.60
C ASN A 93 4.01 -8.91 4.65
N ALA A 94 3.17 -7.99 4.16
CA ALA A 94 3.43 -6.56 4.20
C ALA A 94 3.77 -6.11 5.63
N VAL A 95 4.72 -5.19 5.77
CA VAL A 95 5.06 -4.63 7.09
C VAL A 95 3.90 -3.79 7.61
N GLN A 96 3.30 -2.99 6.72
CA GLN A 96 2.12 -2.20 7.05
C GLN A 96 1.21 -1.99 5.84
N VAL A 97 -0.03 -1.60 6.14
CA VAL A 97 -1.03 -1.17 5.17
C VAL A 97 -1.62 0.19 5.56
N GLY A 98 -1.83 1.06 4.58
CA GLY A 98 -2.44 2.38 4.75
C GLY A 98 -3.93 2.40 4.42
N HIS A 99 -4.64 3.42 4.92
CA HIS A 99 -6.08 3.69 4.72
C HIS A 99 -7.04 2.66 5.32
N MET A 100 -7.35 1.57 4.60
CA MET A 100 -8.27 0.50 5.04
C MET A 100 -9.73 0.94 5.26
N LEU A 101 -10.19 2.01 4.59
CA LEU A 101 -11.54 2.56 4.76
C LEU A 101 -12.62 1.58 4.29
N LYS A 102 -12.35 0.85 3.20
CA LYS A 102 -13.28 -0.07 2.54
C LYS A 102 -12.88 -1.53 2.63
N SER A 103 -11.78 -1.85 3.33
CA SER A 103 -11.33 -3.23 3.50
C SER A 103 -12.40 -4.10 4.13
N ASN A 104 -12.49 -5.34 3.65
CA ASN A 104 -13.48 -6.30 4.07
C ASN A 104 -13.01 -7.25 5.19
N ASP A 105 -13.97 -7.98 5.76
CA ASP A 105 -13.74 -8.93 6.86
C ASP A 105 -12.80 -10.08 6.52
N LYS A 106 -12.73 -10.49 5.25
CA LYS A 106 -11.78 -11.53 4.82
C LYS A 106 -10.35 -10.97 4.88
N GLY A 107 -10.17 -9.74 4.42
CA GLY A 107 -8.90 -9.01 4.55
C GLY A 107 -8.46 -8.87 6.00
N PHE A 108 -9.36 -8.42 6.89
CA PHE A 108 -9.03 -8.31 8.33
C PHE A 108 -8.65 -9.66 8.95
N LYS A 109 -9.37 -10.72 8.63
CA LYS A 109 -9.04 -12.07 9.11
C LYS A 109 -7.67 -12.51 8.59
N ALA A 110 -7.35 -12.23 7.33
CA ALA A 110 -6.04 -12.57 6.77
C ALA A 110 -4.91 -11.78 7.45
N LEU A 111 -5.07 -10.47 7.65
CA LEU A 111 -4.07 -9.63 8.31
C LEU A 111 -3.82 -10.04 9.75
N LYS A 112 -4.86 -10.47 10.48
CA LYS A 112 -4.73 -10.98 11.85
C LYS A 112 -3.73 -12.15 11.96
N GLU A 113 -3.64 -12.98 10.92
CA GLU A 113 -2.73 -14.12 10.90
C GLU A 113 -1.28 -13.72 10.51
N THR A 114 -1.01 -12.42 10.39
CA THR A 114 0.31 -11.86 10.05
C THR A 114 0.77 -10.85 11.10
N ASN A 115 1.98 -10.33 10.94
CA ASN A 115 2.50 -9.21 11.74
C ASN A 115 2.27 -7.84 11.06
N THR A 116 1.38 -7.76 10.07
CA THR A 116 1.11 -6.53 9.32
C THR A 116 0.43 -5.48 10.20
N ILE A 117 0.98 -4.26 10.23
CA ILE A 117 0.40 -3.13 10.96
C ILE A 117 -0.65 -2.42 10.10
N ALA A 118 -1.85 -2.22 10.63
CA ALA A 118 -2.86 -1.37 10.02
C ALA A 118 -2.62 0.09 10.40
N THR A 119 -2.06 0.87 9.48
CA THR A 119 -1.80 2.30 9.67
C THR A 119 -2.99 3.11 9.21
N LEU A 120 -3.77 3.60 10.16
CA LEU A 120 -4.98 4.37 9.87
C LEU A 120 -4.63 5.83 9.68
N LEU A 121 -5.22 6.41 8.64
CA LEU A 121 -4.93 7.77 8.17
C LEU A 121 -6.20 8.61 8.31
N PRO A 122 -6.60 9.02 9.52
CA PRO A 122 -7.89 9.70 9.74
C PRO A 122 -7.95 11.11 9.15
N GLY A 123 -6.80 11.74 8.87
CA GLY A 123 -6.74 13.03 8.20
C GLY A 123 -7.32 12.99 6.79
N THR A 124 -7.09 11.90 6.06
CA THR A 124 -7.53 11.73 4.66
C THR A 124 -9.06 11.73 4.52
N PRO A 125 -9.85 10.85 5.18
CA PRO A 125 -11.31 10.91 5.12
C PRO A 125 -11.88 12.23 5.65
N PHE A 126 -11.22 12.86 6.63
CA PHE A 126 -11.62 14.18 7.11
C PHE A 126 -11.50 15.24 5.99
N CYS A 127 -10.35 15.33 5.33
CA CYS A 127 -10.10 16.26 4.24
C CYS A 127 -10.97 15.98 3.01
N LEU A 128 -11.21 14.70 2.70
CA LEU A 128 -12.09 14.26 1.61
C LEU A 128 -13.59 14.39 1.96
N MET A 129 -13.93 14.86 3.17
CA MET A 129 -15.31 14.99 3.66
C MET A 129 -16.10 13.69 3.58
N LEU A 130 -15.43 12.56 3.77
CA LEU A 130 -16.05 11.25 3.82
C LEU A 130 -16.79 11.08 5.15
N LYS A 131 -17.92 10.37 5.10
CA LYS A 131 -18.70 10.02 6.30
C LYS A 131 -18.08 8.86 7.07
N GLU A 132 -17.31 8.03 6.38
CA GLU A 132 -16.80 6.77 6.90
C GLU A 132 -15.28 6.87 7.11
N TYR A 133 -14.82 6.24 8.19
CA TYR A 133 -13.42 6.08 8.55
C TYR A 133 -13.13 4.58 8.61
N ALA A 134 -11.84 4.21 8.56
CA ALA A 134 -11.44 2.83 8.78
C ALA A 134 -12.00 2.30 10.12
N PRO A 135 -12.51 1.05 10.18
CA PRO A 135 -13.21 0.51 11.34
C PRO A 135 -12.24 0.10 12.47
N ALA A 136 -11.53 1.08 13.04
CA ALA A 136 -10.46 0.89 14.01
C ALA A 136 -10.88 0.00 15.21
N ARG A 137 -12.08 0.23 15.77
CA ARG A 137 -12.59 -0.57 16.91
C ARG A 137 -12.67 -2.05 16.55
N LYS A 138 -13.20 -2.37 15.37
CA LYS A 138 -13.31 -3.74 14.87
C LYS A 138 -11.94 -4.39 14.71
N MET A 139 -10.99 -3.67 14.11
CA MET A 139 -9.61 -4.14 13.94
C MET A 139 -8.94 -4.46 15.28
N ILE A 140 -9.12 -3.60 16.30
CA ILE A 140 -8.61 -3.83 17.67
C ILE A 140 -9.25 -5.08 18.27
N GLU A 141 -10.57 -5.25 18.17
CA GLU A 141 -11.29 -6.42 18.69
C GLU A 141 -10.85 -7.73 18.00
N MET A 142 -10.43 -7.65 16.73
CA MET A 142 -9.87 -8.78 16.00
C MET A 142 -8.40 -9.08 16.36
N GLY A 143 -7.72 -8.17 17.06
CA GLY A 143 -6.31 -8.31 17.44
C GLY A 143 -5.32 -7.82 16.37
N ILE A 144 -5.75 -7.00 15.41
CA ILE A 144 -4.86 -6.43 14.40
C ILE A 144 -4.10 -5.24 15.01
N PRO A 145 -2.76 -5.18 14.93
CA PRO A 145 -2.00 -4.05 15.43
C PRO A 145 -2.30 -2.80 14.61
N ILE A 146 -2.47 -1.66 15.29
CA ILE A 146 -2.84 -0.39 14.67
C ILE A 146 -1.74 0.65 14.91
N ALA A 147 -1.43 1.41 13.87
CA ALA A 147 -0.70 2.68 13.94
C ALA A 147 -1.55 3.84 13.41
N LEU A 148 -1.11 5.06 13.68
CA LEU A 148 -1.69 6.29 13.14
C LEU A 148 -0.60 7.09 12.45
N ALA A 149 -0.93 7.71 11.32
CA ALA A 149 -0.07 8.69 10.67
C ALA A 149 -0.89 9.86 10.15
N THR A 150 -0.20 10.98 9.91
CA THR A 150 -0.84 12.21 9.44
C THR A 150 -1.25 12.13 7.98
N ASP A 151 -0.60 11.27 7.20
CA ASP A 151 -0.69 11.24 5.74
C ASP A 151 -0.43 12.65 5.16
N LEU A 152 0.72 13.24 5.48
CA LEU A 152 1.06 14.57 5.02
C LEU A 152 1.43 14.52 3.53
N ASN A 153 0.49 14.91 2.67
CA ASN A 153 0.62 14.93 1.22
C ASN A 153 -0.02 16.22 0.62
N PRO A 154 0.34 16.62 -0.61
CA PRO A 154 -0.15 17.85 -1.26
C PRO A 154 -1.60 17.77 -1.76
#